data_AF-A0A0C3NY28-F1
#
_entry.id   AF-A0A0C3NY28-F1
#
_cell.length_a   1.000
_cell.length_b   1.000
_cell.length_c   1.000
_cell.angle_alpha   90.00
_cell.angle_beta   90.00
_cell.angle_gamma   90.00
#
_symmetry.space_group_name_H-M   'P 1'
#
loop_
_entity.id
_entity.type
_entity.pdbx_description
1 polymer ?
#
loop_
_entity_poly.entity_id
_entity_poly.type
_entity_poly.pdbx_seq_one_letter_code
_entity_poly.pdbx_strand_id
1 'polypeptide(L)'
;MRKRPAEFSDRFLFQPQGVYGSLQRKCLLSVLASAQAADLPRNVHILVTSRPFPDIEHEFSAAWHVKMASLDDTPAVSEENDIHLYIMRRLGPLWDIGAIEVYRIAQKVEGLFEWACLACEFVNPGHMVKNGSVKECFNNIMLLRSGGLLDAMYQAILKNAIPNDQIALMQFSSVMQQIISTL
;
A
#
# COMPACT_ATOMS: atom_id res chain seq x y z
N MET A 1 13.01 28.19 26.60
CA MET A 1 13.74 27.10 25.91
C MET A 1 12.76 26.34 25.01
N ARG A 2 12.73 26.66 23.71
CA ARG A 2 11.99 25.89 22.70
C ARG A 2 13.00 25.07 21.92
N LYS A 3 12.98 23.74 22.06
CA LYS A 3 13.75 22.84 21.20
C LYS A 3 13.09 22.84 19.81
N ARG A 4 13.87 23.15 18.78
CA ARG A 4 13.53 22.94 17.37
C ARG A 4 13.50 21.42 17.09
N PRO A 5 12.55 20.87 16.32
CA PRO A 5 12.68 19.52 15.80
C PRO A 5 13.73 19.52 14.69
N ALA A 6 14.60 18.51 14.74
CA ALA A 6 15.65 18.25 13.77
C ALA A 6 15.07 17.85 12.41
N GLU A 7 15.87 18.16 11.40
CA GLU A 7 15.59 18.12 9.98
C GLU A 7 15.27 16.70 9.46
N PHE A 8 14.45 16.68 8.42
CA PHE A 8 14.02 15.51 7.68
C PHE A 8 15.25 14.83 7.04
N SER A 9 15.60 13.63 7.52
CA SER A 9 16.64 12.79 6.92
C SER A 9 16.15 12.22 5.59
N ASP A 10 17.01 12.30 4.57
CA ASP A 10 16.76 11.79 3.23
C ASP A 10 16.29 10.34 3.24
N ARG A 11 15.07 10.10 2.74
CA ARG A 11 14.46 8.79 2.60
C ARG A 11 14.65 8.31 1.16
N PHE A 12 15.58 7.39 0.95
CA PHE A 12 15.72 6.72 -0.34
C PHE A 12 14.83 5.48 -0.38
N LEU A 13 13.72 5.57 -1.11
CA LEU A 13 12.84 4.44 -1.42
C LEU A 13 13.36 3.77 -2.70
N PHE A 14 13.91 2.56 -2.61
CA PHE A 14 14.32 1.78 -3.78
C PHE A 14 13.29 0.68 -4.06
N GLN A 15 12.63 0.72 -5.22
CA GLN A 15 11.78 -0.36 -5.74
C GLN A 15 12.29 -0.83 -7.10
N PRO A 16 13.08 -1.91 -7.19
CA PRO A 16 13.51 -2.46 -8.48
C PRO A 16 12.42 -3.38 -9.06
N GLN A 17 11.82 -2.96 -10.18
CA GLN A 17 10.92 -3.76 -11.03
C GLN A 17 11.69 -4.22 -12.30
N GLY A 18 11.78 -5.54 -12.56
CA GLY A 18 12.29 -6.11 -13.83
C GLY A 18 13.30 -7.26 -13.70
N VAL A 19 13.46 -8.08 -14.76
CA VAL A 19 14.32 -9.30 -14.82
C VAL A 19 15.83 -8.99 -14.78
N TYR A 20 16.27 -7.86 -15.35
CA TYR A 20 17.61 -7.28 -15.10
C TYR A 20 17.80 -6.85 -13.64
N GLY A 21 16.69 -6.64 -12.94
CA GLY A 21 16.65 -6.37 -11.51
C GLY A 21 17.09 -7.54 -10.65
N SER A 22 17.19 -8.78 -11.15
CA SER A 22 17.66 -9.91 -10.33
C SER A 22 19.15 -9.86 -10.01
N LEU A 23 20.01 -9.54 -11.00
CA LEU A 23 21.45 -9.38 -10.80
C LEU A 23 21.77 -8.08 -10.03
N GLN A 24 21.08 -6.99 -10.37
CA GLN A 24 21.21 -5.72 -9.66
C GLN A 24 20.70 -5.81 -8.22
N ARG A 25 19.60 -6.54 -7.99
CA ARG A 25 19.10 -6.84 -6.63
C ARG A 25 20.13 -7.65 -5.86
N LYS A 26 20.67 -8.74 -6.41
CA LYS A 26 21.71 -9.52 -5.72
C LYS A 26 22.92 -8.66 -5.32
N CYS A 27 23.37 -7.79 -6.23
CA CYS A 27 24.46 -6.86 -5.94
C CYS A 27 24.09 -5.85 -4.83
N LEU A 28 22.88 -5.30 -4.87
CA LEU A 28 22.40 -4.40 -3.82
C LEU A 28 22.31 -5.10 -2.47
N LEU A 29 21.71 -6.29 -2.43
CA LEU A 29 21.57 -7.09 -1.21
C LEU A 29 22.93 -7.42 -0.61
N SER A 30 23.90 -7.83 -1.44
CA SER A 30 25.25 -8.15 -0.95
C SER A 30 25.97 -6.92 -0.38
N VAL A 31 25.81 -5.75 -0.99
CA VAL A 31 26.35 -4.49 -0.45
C VAL A 31 25.67 -4.14 0.87
N LEU A 32 24.35 -4.26 0.98
CA LEU A 32 23.62 -3.97 2.22
C LEU A 32 23.92 -4.97 3.34
N ALA A 33 24.19 -6.23 2.99
CA ALA A 33 24.59 -7.28 3.93
C ALA A 33 26.08 -7.23 4.31
N SER A 34 26.87 -6.36 3.67
CA SER A 34 28.32 -6.29 3.89
C SER A 34 28.71 -5.53 5.16
N ALA A 35 29.95 -5.73 5.61
CA ALA A 35 30.53 -4.98 6.73
C ALA A 35 30.57 -3.47 6.46
N GLN A 36 30.71 -3.04 5.19
CA GLN A 36 30.70 -1.63 4.84
C GLN A 36 29.36 -0.96 5.19
N ALA A 37 28.24 -1.69 5.09
CA ALA A 37 26.94 -1.20 5.52
C ALA A 37 26.79 -1.21 7.04
N ALA A 38 27.43 -2.17 7.74
CA ALA A 38 27.47 -2.20 9.20
C ALA A 38 28.25 -1.04 9.82
N ASP A 39 29.28 -0.56 9.10
CA ASP A 39 30.17 0.53 9.53
C ASP A 39 29.62 1.93 9.20
N LEU A 40 28.37 2.03 8.75
CA LEU A 40 27.73 3.32 8.52
C LEU A 40 27.70 4.17 9.80
N PRO A 41 27.82 5.50 9.68
CA PRO A 41 27.70 6.41 10.81
C PRO A 41 26.38 6.17 11.58
N ARG A 42 26.41 6.29 12.92
CA ARG A 42 25.24 6.02 13.77
C ARG A 42 24.00 6.85 13.48
N ASN A 43 24.14 7.95 12.74
CA ASN A 43 23.05 8.81 12.31
C ASN A 43 22.45 8.39 10.95
N VAL A 44 22.96 7.32 10.33
CA VAL A 44 22.49 6.79 9.05
C VAL A 44 21.85 5.42 9.31
N HIS A 45 20.57 5.32 8.98
CA HIS A 45 19.82 4.08 9.04
C HIS A 45 19.20 3.78 7.69
N ILE A 46 19.37 2.55 7.21
CA ILE A 46 18.76 2.08 5.97
C ILE A 46 17.53 1.24 6.33
N LEU A 47 16.37 1.64 5.81
CA LEU A 47 15.14 0.86 5.89
C LEU A 47 14.86 0.27 4.51
N VAL A 48 14.82 -1.06 4.43
CA VAL A 48 14.45 -1.78 3.22
C VAL A 48 13.06 -2.36 3.42
N THR A 49 12.16 -2.09 2.48
CA THR A 49 10.82 -2.67 2.44
C THR A 49 10.67 -3.53 1.19
N SER A 50 10.35 -4.81 1.34
CA SER A 50 10.15 -5.73 0.23
C SER A 50 9.07 -6.75 0.56
N ARG A 51 8.58 -7.47 -0.46
CA ARG A 51 7.87 -8.74 -0.24
C ARG A 51 8.85 -9.80 0.33
N PRO A 52 8.33 -10.84 1.02
CA PRO A 52 9.16 -11.92 1.54
C PRO A 52 9.64 -12.81 0.38
N PHE A 53 10.74 -12.40 -0.24
CA PHE A 53 11.40 -13.21 -1.26
C PHE A 53 12.54 -14.02 -0.62
N PRO A 54 12.66 -15.32 -0.93
CA PRO A 54 13.66 -16.18 -0.31
C PRO A 54 15.11 -15.71 -0.48
N ASP A 55 15.44 -15.03 -1.59
CA ASP A 55 16.78 -14.48 -1.82
C ASP A 55 17.10 -13.32 -0.87
N ILE A 56 16.13 -12.48 -0.56
CA ILE A 56 16.29 -11.36 0.39
C ILE A 56 16.48 -11.89 1.81
N GLU A 57 15.62 -12.83 2.22
CA GLU A 57 15.69 -13.42 3.56
C GLU A 57 17.01 -14.17 3.77
N HIS A 58 17.44 -14.94 2.77
CA HIS A 58 18.68 -15.69 2.84
C HIS A 58 19.89 -14.78 3.04
N GLU A 59 20.05 -13.76 2.18
CA GLU A 59 21.19 -12.84 2.25
C GLU A 59 21.22 -12.04 3.56
N PHE A 60 20.07 -11.57 4.05
CA PHE A 60 20.02 -10.76 5.28
C PHE A 60 20.02 -11.56 6.57
N SER A 61 19.56 -12.82 6.57
CA SER A 61 19.61 -13.67 7.77
C SER A 61 21.03 -13.92 8.28
N ALA A 62 22.04 -13.84 7.40
CA ALA A 62 23.44 -14.00 7.73
C ALA A 62 24.11 -12.71 8.24
N ALA A 63 23.48 -11.54 8.05
CA ALA A 63 24.06 -10.24 8.37
C ALA A 63 23.67 -9.78 9.78
N TRP A 64 24.65 -9.75 10.69
CA TRP A 64 24.43 -9.46 12.13
C TRP A 64 23.91 -8.03 12.41
N HIS A 65 24.17 -7.08 11.53
CA HIS A 65 23.72 -5.68 11.66
C HIS A 65 22.31 -5.45 11.09
N VAL A 66 21.71 -6.46 10.46
CA VAL A 66 20.38 -6.38 9.86
C VAL A 66 19.34 -6.92 10.84
N LYS A 67 18.31 -6.10 11.11
CA LYS A 67 17.12 -6.52 11.84
C LYS A 67 16.00 -6.76 10.85
N MET A 68 15.61 -8.02 10.69
CA MET A 68 14.45 -8.40 9.90
C MET A 68 13.18 -8.31 10.75
N ALA A 69 12.09 -7.84 10.13
CA ALA A 69 10.75 -7.85 10.70
C ALA A 69 9.76 -8.13 9.58
N SER A 70 8.88 -9.13 9.78
CA SER A 70 7.75 -9.35 8.88
C SER A 70 6.54 -8.56 9.36
N LEU A 71 5.76 -8.03 8.42
CA LEU A 71 4.44 -7.50 8.73
C LEU A 71 3.45 -8.64 8.97
N ASP A 72 3.71 -9.86 8.49
CA ASP A 72 2.83 -11.02 8.77
C ASP A 72 2.96 -11.51 10.23
N ASP A 73 4.00 -11.06 10.94
CA ASP A 73 4.20 -11.36 12.36
C ASP A 73 3.39 -10.42 13.28
N THR A 74 2.67 -9.43 12.73
CA THR A 74 1.86 -8.54 13.56
C THR A 74 0.60 -9.25 14.05
N PRO A 75 0.20 -9.07 15.33
CA PRO A 75 -1.04 -9.64 15.80
C PRO A 75 -2.24 -9.08 15.03
N ALA A 76 -3.16 -9.93 14.59
CA ALA A 76 -4.36 -9.52 13.85
C ALA A 76 -5.17 -8.42 14.57
N VAL A 77 -5.21 -8.44 15.91
CA VAL A 77 -5.87 -7.40 16.72
C VAL A 77 -5.20 -6.03 16.56
N SER A 78 -3.88 -6.00 16.34
CA SER A 78 -3.15 -4.76 16.05
C SER A 78 -3.50 -4.25 14.66
N GLU A 79 -3.55 -5.15 13.67
CA GLU A 79 -3.88 -4.81 12.28
C GLU A 79 -5.31 -4.26 12.15
N GLU A 80 -6.29 -4.88 12.80
CA GLU A 80 -7.67 -4.39 12.81
C GLU A 80 -7.79 -2.99 13.43
N ASN A 81 -7.06 -2.75 14.53
CA ASN A 81 -7.01 -1.44 15.18
C ASN A 81 -6.37 -0.38 14.28
N ASP A 82 -5.26 -0.72 13.62
CA ASP A 82 -4.55 0.18 12.71
C ASP A 82 -5.42 0.52 11.49
N ILE A 83 -6.15 -0.47 10.95
CA ILE A 83 -7.11 -0.26 9.87
C ILE A 83 -8.25 0.65 10.32
N HIS A 84 -8.83 0.40 11.50
CA HIS A 84 -9.89 1.25 12.04
C HIS A 84 -9.42 2.70 12.22
N LEU A 85 -8.25 2.91 12.81
CA LEU A 85 -7.64 4.23 13.00
C LEU A 85 -7.36 4.92 11.66
N TYR A 86 -6.89 4.17 10.65
CA TYR A 86 -6.67 4.67 9.31
C TYR A 86 -7.97 5.18 8.69
N ILE A 87 -9.04 4.36 8.67
CA ILE A 87 -10.34 4.72 8.10
C ILE A 87 -10.93 5.94 8.83
N MET A 88 -10.86 5.95 10.16
CA MET A 88 -11.33 7.06 10.98
C MET A 88 -10.62 8.37 10.60
N ARG A 89 -9.30 8.35 10.42
CA ARG A 89 -8.54 9.55 10.02
C ARG A 89 -8.89 10.00 8.61
N ARG A 90 -9.13 9.06 7.69
CA ARG A 90 -9.35 9.38 6.27
C ARG A 90 -10.77 9.86 5.98
N LEU A 91 -11.76 9.34 6.71
CA LEU A 91 -13.17 9.64 6.50
C LEU A 91 -13.82 10.47 7.60
N GLY A 92 -13.23 10.54 8.80
CA GLY A 92 -13.76 11.33 9.92
C GLY A 92 -14.00 12.82 9.65
N PRO A 93 -13.28 13.49 8.73
CA PRO A 93 -13.61 14.86 8.31
C PRO A 93 -14.90 15.00 7.49
N LEU A 94 -15.50 13.91 7.01
CA LEU A 94 -16.70 13.94 6.18
C LEU A 94 -17.96 13.97 7.04
N TRP A 95 -18.84 14.96 6.80
CA TRP A 95 -20.10 15.11 7.55
C TRP A 95 -21.02 13.87 7.45
N ASP A 96 -21.05 13.21 6.30
CA ASP A 96 -21.97 12.09 6.02
C ASP A 96 -21.46 10.72 6.52
N ILE A 97 -20.25 10.67 7.08
CA ILE A 97 -19.58 9.45 7.56
C ILE A 97 -19.29 9.58 9.06
N GLY A 98 -20.01 8.80 9.86
CA GLY A 98 -19.83 8.74 11.31
C GLY A 98 -19.06 7.50 11.77
N ALA A 99 -18.97 7.34 13.09
CA ALA A 99 -18.29 6.20 13.71
C ALA A 99 -18.90 4.84 13.29
N ILE A 100 -20.21 4.79 13.01
CA ILE A 100 -20.90 3.58 12.58
C ILE A 100 -20.43 3.17 11.17
N GLU A 101 -20.35 4.12 10.24
CA GLU A 101 -19.86 3.87 8.89
C GLU A 101 -18.39 3.43 8.89
N VAL A 102 -17.55 4.09 9.70
CA VAL A 102 -16.14 3.71 9.89
C VAL A 102 -16.02 2.28 10.41
N TYR A 103 -16.80 1.92 11.44
CA TYR A 103 -16.82 0.57 11.98
C TYR A 103 -17.28 -0.46 10.94
N ARG A 104 -18.31 -0.16 10.14
CA ARG A 104 -18.80 -1.06 9.08
C ARG A 104 -17.78 -1.29 7.97
N ILE A 105 -17.02 -0.26 7.59
CA ILE A 105 -15.90 -0.43 6.64
C ILE A 105 -14.84 -1.30 7.28
N ALA A 106 -14.42 -1.01 8.53
CA ALA A 106 -13.40 -1.78 9.23
C ALA A 106 -13.76 -3.27 9.38
N GLN A 107 -15.03 -3.61 9.61
CA GLN A 107 -15.49 -4.99 9.63
C GLN A 107 -15.46 -5.65 8.25
N LYS A 108 -15.72 -4.86 7.19
CA LYS A 108 -15.78 -5.36 5.82
C LYS A 108 -14.39 -5.59 5.21
N VAL A 109 -13.34 -4.93 5.71
CA VAL A 109 -11.98 -5.03 5.16
C VAL A 109 -11.35 -6.41 5.35
N GLU A 110 -11.84 -7.20 6.31
CA GLU A 110 -11.32 -8.54 6.68
C GLU A 110 -9.77 -8.56 6.82
N GLY A 111 -9.20 -7.53 7.44
CA GLY A 111 -7.74 -7.41 7.65
C GLY A 111 -6.94 -6.88 6.44
N LEU A 112 -7.57 -6.65 5.28
CA LEU A 112 -6.87 -6.17 4.09
C LEU A 112 -6.72 -4.64 4.11
N PHE A 113 -5.53 -4.17 4.52
CA PHE A 113 -5.23 -2.73 4.56
C PHE A 113 -5.36 -2.06 3.19
N GLU A 114 -4.95 -2.72 2.10
CA GLU A 114 -5.13 -2.21 0.74
C GLU A 114 -6.62 -1.97 0.42
N TRP A 115 -7.49 -2.83 0.94
CA TRP A 115 -8.92 -2.64 0.77
C TRP A 115 -9.40 -1.39 1.52
N ALA A 116 -8.95 -1.21 2.76
CA ALA A 116 -9.26 -0.02 3.55
C ALA A 116 -8.84 1.27 2.84
N CYS A 117 -7.64 1.29 2.25
CA CYS A 117 -7.12 2.42 1.46
C CYS A 117 -8.03 2.77 0.30
N LEU A 118 -8.30 1.80 -0.57
CA LEU A 118 -9.11 1.99 -1.77
C LEU A 118 -10.57 2.33 -1.44
N ALA A 119 -11.14 1.73 -0.41
CA ALA A 119 -12.48 2.07 0.07
C ALA A 119 -12.54 3.53 0.54
N CYS A 120 -11.52 3.99 1.27
CA CYS A 120 -11.48 5.38 1.71
C CYS A 120 -11.31 6.36 0.55
N GLU A 121 -10.45 6.05 -0.43
CA GLU A 121 -10.27 6.88 -1.63
C GLU A 121 -11.54 6.91 -2.49
N PHE A 122 -12.28 5.81 -2.59
CA PHE A 122 -13.55 5.79 -3.32
C PHE A 122 -14.65 6.63 -2.63
N VAL A 123 -14.72 6.59 -1.30
CA VAL A 123 -15.69 7.39 -0.52
C VAL A 123 -15.30 8.87 -0.50
N ASN A 124 -14.00 9.13 -0.34
CA ASN A 124 -13.39 10.44 -0.22
C ASN A 124 -12.25 10.64 -1.24
N PRO A 125 -12.57 10.87 -2.53
CA PRO A 125 -11.56 11.00 -3.57
C PRO A 125 -10.78 12.34 -3.53
N GLY A 126 -10.95 13.13 -2.47
CA GLY A 126 -10.31 14.43 -2.30
C GLY A 126 -10.64 15.40 -3.43
N HIS A 127 -9.64 15.68 -4.28
CA HIS A 127 -9.70 16.64 -5.39
C HIS A 127 -10.21 16.06 -6.72
N MET A 128 -10.48 14.75 -6.80
CA MET A 128 -10.98 14.17 -8.05
C MET A 128 -12.47 14.44 -8.23
N VAL A 129 -12.89 14.72 -9.47
CA VAL A 129 -14.28 15.00 -9.85
C VAL A 129 -15.16 13.81 -9.48
N LYS A 130 -16.22 14.08 -8.72
CA LYS A 130 -17.09 13.05 -8.16
C LYS A 130 -18.34 12.87 -9.02
N ASN A 131 -18.65 11.62 -9.33
CA ASN A 131 -19.96 11.22 -9.85
C ASN A 131 -20.75 10.62 -8.67
N GLY A 132 -21.46 11.45 -7.90
CA GLY A 132 -22.35 10.99 -6.81
C GLY A 132 -21.99 11.49 -5.40
N SER A 133 -22.87 11.19 -4.42
CA SER A 133 -22.70 11.65 -3.03
C SER A 133 -21.74 10.76 -2.23
N VAL A 134 -21.15 11.28 -1.14
CA VAL A 134 -20.33 10.48 -0.20
C VAL A 134 -21.09 9.26 0.31
N LYS A 135 -22.37 9.44 0.64
CA LYS A 135 -23.22 8.36 1.16
C LYS A 135 -23.52 7.28 0.12
N GLU A 136 -23.70 7.68 -1.13
CA GLU A 136 -23.90 6.76 -2.25
C GLU A 136 -22.64 5.91 -2.50
N CYS A 137 -21.46 6.52 -2.51
CA CYS A 137 -20.19 5.79 -2.62
C CYS A 137 -20.04 4.77 -1.49
N PHE A 138 -20.33 5.17 -0.24
CA PHE A 138 -20.32 4.26 0.91
C PHE A 138 -21.29 3.07 0.71
N ASN A 139 -22.55 3.34 0.35
CA ASN A 139 -23.55 2.29 0.14
C ASN A 139 -23.12 1.32 -0.97
N ASN A 140 -22.54 1.83 -2.06
CA ASN A 140 -22.04 1.02 -3.16
C ASN A 140 -20.94 0.06 -2.70
N ILE A 141 -19.99 0.51 -1.88
CA ILE A 141 -18.98 -0.37 -1.29
C ILE A 141 -19.65 -1.41 -0.39
N MET A 142 -20.61 -1.03 0.45
CA MET A 142 -21.27 -1.96 1.36
C MET A 142 -22.03 -3.09 0.63
N LEU A 143 -22.49 -2.86 -0.61
CA LEU A 143 -23.17 -3.86 -1.44
C LEU A 143 -22.23 -4.89 -2.10
N LEU A 144 -20.92 -4.64 -2.15
CA LEU A 144 -19.95 -5.60 -2.72
C LEU A 144 -19.92 -6.90 -1.90
N ARG A 145 -19.86 -8.06 -2.55
CA ARG A 145 -19.79 -9.36 -1.84
C ARG A 145 -18.42 -9.55 -1.19
N SER A 146 -18.38 -10.23 -0.04
CA SER A 146 -17.16 -10.48 0.75
C SER A 146 -16.17 -11.49 0.12
N GLY A 147 -16.57 -12.25 -0.91
CA GLY A 147 -15.64 -13.11 -1.65
C GLY A 147 -14.93 -12.35 -2.78
N GLY A 148 -13.59 -12.24 -2.73
CA GLY A 148 -12.82 -11.49 -3.74
C GLY A 148 -12.92 -9.98 -3.57
N LEU A 149 -12.92 -9.52 -2.32
CA LEU A 149 -13.21 -8.14 -1.91
C LEU A 149 -12.35 -7.09 -2.65
N LEU A 150 -11.07 -7.40 -2.93
CA LEU A 150 -10.20 -6.57 -3.76
C LEU A 150 -10.62 -6.60 -5.24
N ASP A 151 -10.87 -7.77 -5.82
CA ASP A 151 -11.28 -7.90 -7.23
C ASP A 151 -12.61 -7.17 -7.51
N ALA A 152 -13.61 -7.36 -6.64
CA ALA A 152 -14.89 -6.68 -6.74
C ALA A 152 -14.75 -5.15 -6.66
N MET A 153 -13.81 -4.66 -5.84
CA MET A 153 -13.55 -3.23 -5.72
C MET A 153 -12.70 -2.68 -6.86
N TYR A 154 -11.69 -3.40 -7.33
CA TYR A 154 -10.96 -3.04 -8.54
C TYR A 154 -11.91 -2.97 -9.74
N GLN A 155 -12.81 -3.94 -9.89
CA GLN A 155 -13.85 -3.89 -10.91
C GLN A 155 -14.76 -2.65 -10.76
N ALA A 156 -15.16 -2.30 -9.53
CA ALA A 156 -15.98 -1.12 -9.28
C ALA A 156 -15.24 0.19 -9.59
N ILE A 157 -13.97 0.32 -9.19
CA ILE A 157 -13.13 1.49 -9.48
C ILE A 157 -12.89 1.58 -10.98
N LEU A 158 -12.49 0.50 -11.63
CA LEU A 158 -12.23 0.47 -13.07
C LEU A 158 -13.49 0.80 -13.89
N LYS A 159 -14.66 0.28 -13.51
CA LYS A 159 -15.95 0.64 -14.16
C LYS A 159 -16.33 2.11 -13.99
N ASN A 160 -15.93 2.74 -12.89
CA ASN A 160 -16.20 4.16 -12.65
C ASN A 160 -15.13 5.08 -13.29
N ALA A 161 -13.88 4.63 -13.35
CA ALA A 161 -12.75 5.41 -13.84
C ALA A 161 -12.56 5.30 -15.35
N ILE A 162 -12.85 4.13 -15.94
CA ILE A 162 -12.75 3.88 -17.37
C ILE A 162 -14.17 3.98 -17.94
N PRO A 163 -14.43 4.90 -18.87
CA PRO A 163 -15.72 4.95 -19.54
C PRO A 163 -15.97 3.60 -20.23
N ASN A 164 -17.22 3.13 -20.21
CA ASN A 164 -17.60 1.86 -20.81
C ASN A 164 -17.72 1.97 -22.34
N ASP A 165 -16.66 2.47 -22.97
CA ASP A 165 -16.51 2.59 -24.41
C ASP A 165 -15.37 1.68 -24.90
N GLN A 166 -15.53 1.12 -26.09
CA GLN A 166 -14.58 0.14 -26.62
C GLN A 166 -13.19 0.73 -26.87
N ILE A 167 -13.09 2.04 -27.11
CA ILE A 167 -11.83 2.71 -27.40
C ILE A 167 -11.01 2.86 -26.12
N ALA A 168 -11.62 3.33 -25.02
CA ALA A 168 -10.98 3.44 -23.72
C ALA A 168 -10.54 2.07 -23.18
N LEU A 169 -11.36 1.03 -23.36
CA LEU A 169 -10.97 -0.33 -22.97
C LEU A 169 -9.80 -0.88 -23.79
N MET A 170 -9.75 -0.61 -25.11
CA MET A 170 -8.62 -0.99 -25.96
C MET A 170 -7.33 -0.26 -25.57
N GLN A 171 -7.42 1.04 -25.30
CA GLN A 171 -6.27 1.83 -24.86
C GLN A 171 -5.73 1.33 -23.51
N PHE A 172 -6.62 1.09 -22.55
CA PHE A 172 -6.26 0.52 -21.25
C PHE A 172 -5.59 -0.85 -21.41
N SER A 173 -6.19 -1.74 -22.20
CA SER A 173 -5.64 -3.09 -22.43
C SER A 173 -4.28 -3.05 -23.12
N SER A 174 -4.06 -2.12 -24.04
CA SER A 174 -2.77 -1.92 -24.71
C SER A 174 -1.67 -1.50 -23.73
N VAL A 175 -1.97 -0.56 -22.83
CA VAL A 175 -1.03 -0.11 -21.78
C VAL A 175 -0.73 -1.26 -20.81
N MET A 176 -1.76 -1.98 -20.36
CA MET A 176 -1.58 -3.12 -19.46
C MET A 176 -0.78 -4.25 -20.10
N GLN A 177 -1.00 -4.52 -21.39
CA GLN A 177 -0.23 -5.52 -22.14
C GLN A 177 1.24 -5.14 -22.20
N GLN A 178 1.58 -3.87 -22.41
CA GLN A 178 2.97 -3.42 -22.39
C GLN A 178 3.60 -3.62 -21.01
N ILE A 179 2.90 -3.25 -19.94
CA ILE A 179 3.37 -3.40 -18.56
C ILE A 179 3.61 -4.88 -18.23
N ILE A 180 2.63 -5.75 -18.52
CA ILE A 180 2.72 -7.18 -18.23
C ILE A 180 3.82 -7.86 -19.06
N SER A 181 4.02 -7.43 -20.30
CA SER A 181 5.08 -7.98 -21.16
C SER A 181 6.50 -7.55 -20.72
N THR A 182 6.61 -6.57 -19.82
CA THR A 182 7.89 -6.10 -19.25
C THR A 182 8.22 -6.67 -17.87
N LEU A 183 7.29 -7.42 -17.27
CA LEU A 183 7.46 -8.12 -15.99
C LEU A 183 8.08 -9.50 -16.20
#